data_AF-A0A8C0W229-F1
#
_entry.id   AF-A0A8C0W229-F1
#
_cell.length_a   1.000
_cell.length_b   1.000
_cell.length_c   1.000
_cell.angle_alpha   90.00
_cell.angle_beta   90.00
_cell.angle_gamma   90.00
#
_symmetry.space_group_name_H-M   'P 1'
#
loop_
_entity.id
_entity.type
_entity.pdbx_description
1 polymer ?
#
loop_
_entity_poly.entity_id
_entity_poly.type
_entity_poly.pdbx_seq_one_letter_code
_entity_poly.pdbx_strand_id
1 'polypeptide(L)'
;IMARLYCVVVVLLLLVGSSRFGEGDSNPGFMVRITRKGLEYARQYAIATLKKELAAIPLPDFSGSYTVSWVGWVNHDFHSLQIHDFVLQNSALSLLPPRGIRASLSNNYIFMGGNWKVKKAFM
;
A
#
# COMPACT_ATOMS: atom_id res chain seq x y z
N ILE A 1 -34.04 15.10 -18.01
CA ILE A 1 -33.47 13.78 -17.60
C ILE A 1 -32.08 13.92 -16.97
N MET A 2 -31.13 14.62 -17.60
CA MET A 2 -29.75 14.79 -17.06
C MET A 2 -29.66 15.48 -15.69
N ALA A 3 -30.47 16.51 -15.42
CA ALA A 3 -30.50 17.18 -14.11
C ALA A 3 -30.92 16.24 -12.96
N ARG A 4 -31.76 15.24 -13.26
CA ARG A 4 -32.25 14.26 -12.29
C ARG A 4 -31.14 13.28 -11.91
N LEU A 5 -30.32 12.87 -12.87
CA LEU A 5 -29.13 12.05 -12.61
C LEU A 5 -28.06 12.83 -11.83
N TYR A 6 -27.81 14.10 -12.18
CA TYR A 6 -26.86 14.93 -11.44
C TYR A 6 -27.26 15.12 -9.97
N CYS A 7 -28.54 15.38 -9.69
CA CYS A 7 -29.01 15.46 -8.30
C CYS A 7 -28.82 14.14 -7.55
N VAL A 8 -29.09 12.99 -8.19
CA VAL A 8 -28.87 11.68 -7.55
C VAL A 8 -27.38 11.44 -7.26
N VAL A 9 -26.50 11.78 -8.19
CA VAL A 9 -25.04 11.65 -8.01
C VAL A 9 -24.52 12.58 -6.92
N VAL A 10 -24.98 13.83 -6.88
CA VAL A 10 -24.60 14.79 -5.83
C VAL A 10 -25.11 14.35 -4.47
N VAL A 11 -26.35 13.84 -4.37
CA VAL A 11 -26.90 13.29 -3.12
C VAL A 11 -26.10 12.06 -2.66
N LEU A 12 -25.71 11.17 -3.57
CA LEU A 12 -24.87 10.02 -3.24
C LEU A 12 -23.47 10.44 -2.75
N LEU A 13 -22.85 11.43 -3.39
CA LEU A 13 -21.55 11.96 -2.96
C LEU A 13 -21.63 12.66 -1.58
N LEU A 14 -22.71 13.38 -1.32
CA LEU A 14 -22.96 14.02 -0.02
C LEU A 14 -23.25 13.00 1.10
N LEU A 15 -23.93 11.89 0.78
CA LEU A 15 -24.15 10.78 1.71
C LEU A 15 -22.83 10.10 2.10
N VAL A 16 -21.91 9.91 1.16
CA VAL A 16 -20.57 9.35 1.44
C VAL A 16 -19.73 10.30 2.28
N GLY A 17 -19.88 11.62 2.11
CA GLY A 17 -19.20 12.63 2.94
C GLY A 17 -19.76 12.78 4.36
N SER A 18 -20.98 12.31 4.61
CA SER A 18 -21.70 12.47 5.89
C SER A 18 -21.59 11.26 6.83
N SER A 19 -21.04 10.14 6.36
CA SER A 19 -20.79 8.97 7.22
C SER A 19 -19.62 9.24 8.16
N ARG A 20 -19.88 9.98 9.24
CA ARG A 20 -18.96 10.10 10.37
C ARG A 20 -18.83 8.71 11.01
N PHE A 21 -17.65 8.10 10.88
CA PHE A 21 -17.32 6.86 11.54
C PHE A 21 -16.90 7.18 12.99
N GLY A 22 -17.86 7.33 13.90
CA GLY A 22 -17.61 7.59 15.31
C GLY A 22 -18.87 7.91 16.12
N GLU A 23 -19.00 7.24 17.28
CA GLU A 23 -20.06 7.33 18.30
C GLU A 23 -21.47 7.63 17.77
N GLY A 24 -22.09 6.61 17.18
CA GLY A 24 -23.52 6.66 16.88
C GLY A 24 -24.33 6.65 18.16
N ASP A 25 -25.43 7.41 18.17
CA ASP A 25 -26.45 7.35 19.21
C ASP A 25 -26.89 5.89 19.41
N SER A 26 -27.35 5.53 20.62
CA SER A 26 -27.61 4.12 20.99
C SER A 26 -28.69 3.44 20.13
N ASN A 27 -29.40 4.21 19.30
CA ASN A 27 -30.46 3.75 18.41
C ASN A 27 -30.36 4.37 17.00
N PRO A 28 -29.42 3.91 16.15
CA PRO A 28 -29.31 4.41 14.79
C PRO A 28 -30.46 3.89 13.91
N GLY A 29 -30.94 4.73 12.98
CA GLY A 29 -31.98 4.31 12.02
C GLY A 29 -31.55 3.23 11.03
N PHE A 30 -30.24 3.00 10.88
CA PHE A 30 -29.66 1.92 10.09
C PHE A 30 -28.35 1.46 10.72
N MET A 31 -28.15 0.14 10.86
CA MET A 31 -26.97 -0.44 11.47
C MET A 31 -26.36 -1.50 10.55
N VAL A 32 -25.08 -1.31 10.18
CA VAL A 32 -24.31 -2.32 9.45
C VAL A 32 -23.33 -2.98 10.40
N ARG A 33 -23.36 -4.31 10.44
CA ARG A 33 -22.42 -5.10 11.23
C ARG A 33 -21.56 -5.96 10.32
N ILE A 34 -20.27 -5.64 10.27
CA ILE A 34 -19.27 -6.47 9.60
C ILE A 34 -18.83 -7.56 10.57
N THR A 35 -18.95 -8.81 10.15
CA THR A 35 -18.51 -9.96 10.94
C THR A 35 -17.01 -10.19 10.76
N ARG A 36 -16.41 -11.06 11.59
CA ARG A 36 -15.03 -11.50 11.39
C ARG A 36 -14.79 -12.13 10.00
N LYS A 37 -15.79 -12.83 9.45
CA LYS A 37 -15.72 -13.36 8.08
C LYS A 37 -15.73 -12.25 7.02
N GLY A 38 -16.53 -11.20 7.23
CA GLY A 38 -16.52 -10.03 6.36
C GLY A 38 -15.18 -9.28 6.42
N LEU A 39 -14.56 -9.21 7.60
CA LEU A 39 -13.24 -8.63 7.76
C LEU A 39 -12.16 -9.47 7.05
N GLU A 40 -12.27 -10.79 7.11
CA GLU A 40 -11.36 -11.69 6.37
C GLU A 40 -11.52 -11.55 4.86
N TYR A 41 -12.76 -11.40 4.37
CA TYR A 41 -12.99 -11.10 2.96
C TYR A 41 -12.35 -9.76 2.54
N ALA A 42 -12.53 -8.71 3.37
CA ALA A 42 -11.87 -7.43 3.14
C ALA A 42 -10.34 -7.56 3.13
N ARG A 43 -9.76 -8.43 3.97
CA ARG A 43 -8.32 -8.74 3.97
C ARG A 43 -7.85 -9.27 2.63
N GLN A 44 -8.57 -10.23 2.05
CA GLN A 44 -8.22 -10.84 0.76
C GLN A 44 -8.24 -9.80 -0.36
N TYR A 45 -9.27 -8.97 -0.40
CA TYR A 45 -9.37 -7.88 -1.37
C TYR A 45 -8.25 -6.84 -1.19
N ALA A 46 -7.98 -6.45 0.07
CA ALA A 46 -6.91 -5.51 0.40
C ALA A 46 -5.54 -6.05 -0.01
N ILE A 47 -5.26 -7.34 0.16
CA ILE A 47 -4.01 -7.98 -0.27
C ILE A 47 -3.85 -7.92 -1.79
N ALA A 48 -4.88 -8.27 -2.55
CA ALA A 48 -4.82 -8.23 -4.00
C ALA A 48 -4.56 -6.79 -4.51
N THR A 49 -5.24 -5.83 -3.89
CA THR A 49 -5.06 -4.40 -4.19
C THR A 49 -3.64 -3.95 -3.83
N LEU A 50 -3.17 -4.29 -2.63
CA LEU A 50 -1.84 -3.94 -2.14
C LEU A 50 -0.73 -4.46 -3.08
N LYS A 51 -0.84 -5.70 -3.55
CA LYS A 51 0.11 -6.27 -4.52
C LYS A 51 0.18 -5.45 -5.81
N LYS A 52 -0.99 -5.07 -6.34
CA LYS A 52 -1.08 -4.27 -7.57
C LYS A 52 -0.46 -2.88 -7.38
N GLU A 53 -0.80 -2.21 -6.28
CA GLU A 53 -0.27 -0.86 -6.00
C GLU A 53 1.24 -0.88 -5.75
N LEU A 54 1.76 -1.86 -4.99
CA LEU A 54 3.21 -2.00 -4.77
C LEU A 54 3.99 -2.22 -6.06
N ALA A 55 3.49 -3.06 -6.97
CA ALA A 55 4.14 -3.30 -8.26
C ALA A 55 4.20 -2.03 -9.13
N ALA A 56 3.30 -1.07 -8.90
CA ALA A 56 3.25 0.19 -9.62
C ALA A 56 4.10 1.31 -8.99
N ILE A 57 4.69 1.10 -7.81
CA ILE A 57 5.51 2.12 -7.15
C ILE A 57 6.84 2.29 -7.93
N PRO A 58 7.14 3.49 -8.44
CA PRO A 58 8.45 3.77 -9.02
C PRO A 58 9.50 3.78 -7.91
N LEU A 59 10.56 2.98 -8.10
CA LEU A 59 11.70 2.98 -7.19
C LEU A 59 12.75 3.99 -7.70
N PRO A 60 13.31 4.83 -6.81
CA PRO A 60 14.32 5.81 -7.22
C PRO A 60 15.65 5.11 -7.52
N ASP A 61 16.33 5.57 -8.57
CA ASP A 61 17.71 5.20 -8.83
C ASP A 61 18.62 5.72 -7.69
N PHE A 62 19.65 4.96 -7.34
CA PHE A 62 20.62 5.36 -6.32
C PHE A 62 22.05 5.18 -6.83
N SER A 63 22.87 6.19 -6.60
CA SER A 63 24.27 6.21 -7.01
C SER A 63 25.13 6.81 -5.92
N GLY A 64 26.44 6.55 -5.99
CA GLY A 64 27.38 7.07 -5.03
C GLY A 64 28.81 6.70 -5.34
N SER A 65 29.71 7.15 -4.48
CA SER A 65 31.15 6.97 -4.64
C SER A 65 31.80 6.65 -3.31
N TYR A 66 32.73 5.69 -3.30
CA TYR A 66 33.49 5.31 -2.11
C TYR A 66 34.92 4.90 -2.47
N THR A 67 35.83 5.04 -1.51
CA THR A 67 37.23 4.64 -1.65
C THR A 67 37.45 3.29 -0.99
N VAL A 68 38.06 2.36 -1.71
CA VAL A 68 38.44 1.04 -1.20
C VAL A 68 39.97 0.93 -1.22
N SER A 69 40.61 0.63 -0.08
CA SER A 69 42.07 0.75 0.10
C SER A 69 42.94 0.11 -0.99
N TRP A 70 42.50 -1.00 -1.58
CA TRP A 70 43.24 -1.77 -2.58
C TRP A 70 42.70 -1.59 -4.01
N VAL A 71 41.49 -1.04 -4.17
CA VAL A 71 40.81 -0.89 -5.46
C VAL A 71 40.79 0.57 -5.93
N GLY A 72 40.98 1.54 -5.04
CA GLY A 72 40.93 2.97 -5.32
C GLY A 72 39.50 3.52 -5.28
N TRP A 73 39.27 4.61 -6.03
CA TRP A 73 37.98 5.28 -6.10
C TRP A 73 36.99 4.49 -6.96
N VAL A 74 35.82 4.19 -6.40
CA VAL A 74 34.76 3.41 -7.04
C VAL A 74 33.47 4.21 -7.06
N ASN A 75 32.92 4.44 -8.25
CA ASN A 75 31.58 4.96 -8.45
C ASN A 75 30.62 3.80 -8.74
N HIS A 76 29.47 3.79 -8.09
CA HIS A 76 28.40 2.82 -8.33
C HIS A 76 27.10 3.53 -8.68
N ASP A 77 26.29 2.85 -9.46
CA ASP A 77 25.01 3.31 -9.96
C ASP A 77 24.07 2.10 -10.01
N PHE A 78 22.91 2.22 -9.37
CA PHE A 78 21.81 1.28 -9.43
C PHE A 78 20.60 2.02 -10.00
N HIS A 79 20.07 1.49 -11.09
CA HIS A 79 19.08 2.18 -11.90
C HIS A 79 18.07 1.22 -12.50
N SER A 80 16.92 1.76 -12.93
CA SER A 80 15.80 0.97 -13.48
C SER A 80 15.31 -0.07 -12.48
N LEU A 81 15.20 0.31 -11.21
CA LEU A 81 14.71 -0.56 -10.16
C LEU A 81 13.20 -0.79 -10.28
N GLN A 82 12.76 -2.04 -10.16
CA GLN A 82 11.36 -2.42 -10.22
C GLN A 82 11.04 -3.53 -9.23
N ILE A 83 9.86 -3.44 -8.59
CA ILE A 83 9.28 -4.53 -7.81
C ILE A 83 8.63 -5.53 -8.77
N HIS A 84 9.07 -6.78 -8.75
CA HIS A 84 8.55 -7.84 -9.62
C HIS A 84 7.47 -8.67 -8.95
N ASP A 85 7.66 -9.00 -7.66
CA ASP A 85 6.71 -9.83 -6.93
C ASP A 85 6.68 -9.47 -5.45
N PHE A 86 5.53 -9.73 -4.82
CA PHE A 86 5.31 -9.57 -3.40
C PHE A 86 4.62 -10.80 -2.81
N VAL A 87 5.37 -11.51 -1.98
CA VAL A 87 4.92 -12.71 -1.27
C VAL A 87 4.50 -12.34 0.14
N LEU A 88 3.18 -12.32 0.35
CA LEU A 88 2.54 -12.08 1.64
C LEU A 88 2.27 -13.41 2.34
N GLN A 89 3.11 -13.77 3.31
CA GLN A 89 2.94 -14.97 4.12
C GLN A 89 2.04 -14.71 5.32
N ASN A 90 2.35 -13.68 6.12
CA ASN A 90 1.54 -13.31 7.28
C ASN A 90 0.95 -11.92 7.10
N SER A 91 -0.37 -11.91 6.94
CA SER A 91 -1.21 -10.73 6.84
C SER A 91 -2.45 -10.92 7.69
N ALA A 92 -2.78 -9.95 8.53
CA ALA A 92 -3.96 -10.01 9.38
C ALA A 92 -4.69 -8.67 9.44
N LEU A 93 -6.02 -8.74 9.55
CA LEU A 93 -6.86 -7.64 9.99
C LEU A 93 -7.50 -8.03 11.32
N SER A 94 -7.18 -7.29 12.37
CA SER A 94 -7.73 -7.51 13.70
C SER A 94 -8.55 -6.33 14.18
N LEU A 95 -9.59 -6.62 14.97
CA LEU A 95 -10.35 -5.58 15.65
C LEU A 95 -9.55 -5.12 16.88
N LEU A 96 -9.44 -3.81 17.06
CA LEU A 96 -8.90 -3.14 18.24
C LEU A 96 -9.98 -2.26 18.87
N PRO A 97 -10.96 -2.80 19.61
CA PRO A 97 -11.90 -1.98 20.37
C PRO A 97 -11.17 -1.17 21.45
N PRO A 98 -11.54 0.10 21.72
CA PRO A 98 -12.49 0.96 20.98
C PRO A 98 -11.87 1.71 19.78
N ARG A 99 -10.58 1.47 19.48
CA ARG A 99 -9.74 2.21 18.53
C ARG A 99 -9.98 1.92 17.04
N GLY A 100 -10.63 0.81 16.68
CA GLY A 100 -10.98 0.48 15.29
C GLY A 100 -10.37 -0.84 14.80
N ILE A 101 -9.69 -0.82 13.65
CA ILE A 101 -9.13 -2.01 12.98
C ILE A 101 -7.62 -1.83 12.84
N ARG A 102 -6.84 -2.88 13.12
CA ARG A 102 -5.40 -2.96 12.82
C ARG A 102 -5.15 -3.87 11.64
N ALA A 103 -4.40 -3.36 10.66
CA ALA A 103 -3.74 -4.17 9.65
C ALA A 103 -2.31 -4.47 10.10
N SER A 104 -1.87 -5.71 9.93
CA SER A 104 -0.50 -6.12 10.24
C SER A 104 0.06 -7.04 9.16
N LEU A 105 1.32 -6.80 8.81
CA LEU A 105 2.09 -7.56 7.84
C LEU A 105 3.40 -7.98 8.51
N SER A 106 3.72 -9.27 8.52
CA SER A 106 4.98 -9.78 9.07
C SER A 106 5.58 -10.90 8.21
N ASN A 107 6.91 -11.05 8.25
CA ASN A 107 7.63 -12.10 7.52
C ASN A 107 7.25 -12.22 6.03
N ASN A 108 7.16 -11.07 5.35
CA ASN A 108 6.80 -10.99 3.94
C ASN A 108 8.04 -10.70 3.10
N TYR A 109 8.01 -11.09 1.83
CA TYR A 109 9.15 -10.96 0.92
C TYR A 109 8.77 -10.13 -0.29
N ILE A 110 9.64 -9.20 -0.65
CA ILE A 110 9.54 -8.40 -1.88
C ILE A 110 10.70 -8.84 -2.78
N PHE A 111 10.38 -9.17 -4.02
CA PHE A 111 11.37 -9.43 -5.05
C PHE A 111 11.50 -8.20 -5.93
N MET A 112 12.72 -7.68 -6.05
CA MET A 112 13.03 -6.52 -6.85
C MET A 112 14.17 -6.84 -7.79
N GLY A 113 14.17 -6.21 -8.96
CA GLY A 113 15.25 -6.28 -9.93
C GLY A 113 15.58 -4.90 -10.47
N GLY A 114 16.67 -4.84 -11.23
CA GLY A 114 17.14 -3.64 -11.88
C GLY A 114 18.56 -3.83 -12.39
N ASN A 115 19.15 -2.74 -12.86
CA ASN A 115 20.47 -2.75 -13.47
C ASN A 115 21.47 -2.05 -12.56
N TRP A 116 22.73 -2.48 -12.62
CA TRP A 116 23.80 -1.86 -11.86
C TRP A 116 25.03 -1.61 -12.74
N LYS A 117 25.77 -0.55 -12.41
CA LYS A 117 27.02 -0.18 -13.08
C LYS A 117 28.04 0.26 -12.06
N VAL A 118 29.28 -0.20 -12.24
CA VAL A 118 30.43 0.23 -11.46
C VAL A 118 31.49 0.81 -12.37
N LYS A 119 32.02 1.98 -12.00
CA LYS A 119 33.17 2.61 -12.65
C LYS A 119 34.30 2.72 -11.63
N LYS A 120 35.44 2.13 -11.96
CA LYS A 120 36.69 2.28 -11.23
C LYS A 120 37.57 3.28 -11.98
N ALA A 121 38.19 4.22 -11.26
CA ALA A 121 39.29 4.99 -11.82
C ALA A 121 40.54 4.09 -11.87
N PHE A 122 41.07 3.83 -13.07
CA PHE A 122 42.39 3.21 -13.22
C PHE A 122 43.42 4.34 -13.09
N MET A 123 44.24 4.26 -12.04
CA MET A 123 45.52 4.99 -11.98
C MET A 123 46.60 4.17 -12.66
#